data_AF-A0A520ZSF3-F1
#
_entry.id   AF-A0A520ZSF3-F1
#
_cell.length_a   1.000
_cell.length_b   1.000
_cell.length_c   1.000
_cell.angle_alpha   90.00
_cell.angle_beta   90.00
_cell.angle_gamma   90.00
#
_symmetry.space_group_name_H-M   'P 1'
#
loop_
_entity.id
_entity.type
_entity.pdbx_description
1 polymer ?
#
loop_
_entity_poly.entity_id
_entity_poly.type
_entity_poly.pdbx_seq_one_letter_code
_entity_poly.pdbx_strand_id
1 'polypeptide(L)'
;MRFDDIPYLTWIIWVILSAATVFAFFTAHWSNVFVTVTALFLTILPAVFSKRFDVRLPFSLMAGISVFVFGTLFLGEVFDFYNRFWWWDVALHGMSAVGFGVIGFLFIFYLFAGDKYAAPPWALATIAFCFAVTIGALWEIFEFFMDQTMGLNMQKSGLVDTMWDLIVDCVGAFIGAISGFFWIKGRQMGPAAMIDQFVKLNRNAFRKVKHQASSRWPPGTRGRD
;
A
#
# COMPACT_ATOMS: atom_id res chain seq x y z
N MET A 1 5.17 7.21 -17.12
CA MET A 1 5.89 7.91 -16.04
C MET A 1 7.17 8.50 -16.62
N ARG A 2 7.36 9.81 -16.52
CA ARG A 2 8.68 10.44 -16.72
C ARG A 2 9.47 10.27 -15.41
N PHE A 3 10.80 10.26 -15.47
CA PHE A 3 11.62 10.14 -14.26
C PHE A 3 11.37 11.29 -13.26
N ASP A 4 10.85 12.42 -13.74
CA ASP A 4 10.43 13.57 -12.95
C ASP A 4 9.19 13.29 -12.05
N ASP A 5 8.46 12.21 -12.32
CA ASP A 5 7.27 11.82 -11.54
C ASP A 5 7.64 10.94 -10.32
N ILE A 6 8.93 10.66 -10.09
CA ILE A 6 9.40 9.81 -8.99
C ILE A 6 9.75 10.70 -7.78
N PRO A 7 9.24 10.41 -6.57
CA PRO A 7 9.60 11.16 -5.37
C PRO A 7 11.12 11.15 -5.12
N TYR A 8 11.70 12.28 -4.70
CA TYR A 8 13.11 12.34 -4.30
C TYR A 8 13.47 11.29 -3.23
N LEU A 9 12.55 11.01 -2.32
CA LEU A 9 12.72 9.96 -1.31
C LEU A 9 12.95 8.58 -1.93
N THR A 10 12.20 8.23 -2.98
CA THR A 10 12.36 6.96 -3.70
C THR A 10 13.73 6.90 -4.39
N TRP A 11 14.18 8.00 -4.99
CA TRP A 11 15.54 8.08 -5.55
C TRP A 11 16.62 7.84 -4.51
N ILE A 12 16.50 8.48 -3.33
CA ILE A 12 17.44 8.27 -2.21
C ILE A 12 17.44 6.79 -1.79
N ILE A 13 16.27 6.18 -1.63
CA ILE A 13 16.13 4.76 -1.29
C ILE A 13 16.83 3.88 -2.35
N TRP A 14 16.65 4.13 -3.63
CA TRP A 14 17.30 3.36 -4.70
C TRP A 14 18.82 3.48 -4.67
N VAL A 15 19.35 4.67 -4.42
CA VAL A 15 20.80 4.88 -4.27
C VAL A 15 21.34 4.11 -3.07
N ILE A 16 20.67 4.19 -1.91
CA ILE A 16 21.07 3.46 -0.70
C ILE A 16 21.04 1.95 -0.94
N LEU A 17 19.95 1.42 -1.49
CA LEU A 17 19.81 -0.02 -1.78
C LEU A 17 20.87 -0.48 -2.78
N SER A 18 21.14 0.30 -3.83
CA SER A 18 22.17 -0.03 -4.82
C SER A 18 23.57 -0.06 -4.18
N ALA A 19 23.91 0.94 -3.36
CA ALA A 19 25.18 0.97 -2.64
C ALA A 19 25.30 -0.20 -1.66
N ALA A 20 24.22 -0.53 -0.94
CA ALA A 20 24.18 -1.66 -0.03
C ALA A 20 24.34 -3.01 -0.74
N THR A 21 23.72 -3.19 -1.91
CA THR A 21 23.91 -4.38 -2.76
C THR A 21 25.38 -4.55 -3.13
N VAL A 22 26.02 -3.48 -3.61
CA VAL A 22 27.43 -3.50 -4.02
C VAL A 22 28.33 -3.82 -2.82
N PHE A 23 28.10 -3.17 -1.68
CA PHE A 23 28.84 -3.43 -0.45
C PHE A 23 28.68 -4.87 0.04
N ALA A 24 27.45 -5.38 0.10
CA ALA A 24 27.15 -6.76 0.51
C ALA A 24 27.79 -7.80 -0.43
N PHE A 25 27.86 -7.49 -1.72
CA PHE A 25 28.51 -8.34 -2.72
C PHE A 25 30.02 -8.44 -2.46
N PHE A 26 30.71 -7.31 -2.27
CA PHE A 26 32.16 -7.30 -2.02
C PHE A 26 32.56 -7.89 -0.66
N THR A 27 31.66 -7.86 0.31
CA THR A 27 31.84 -8.48 1.63
C THR A 27 31.36 -9.93 1.70
N ALA A 28 30.90 -10.50 0.56
CA ALA A 28 30.38 -11.86 0.44
C ALA A 28 29.19 -12.20 1.37
N HIS A 29 28.42 -11.19 1.76
CA HIS A 29 27.16 -11.36 2.51
C HIS A 29 26.00 -11.67 1.55
N TRP A 30 25.94 -12.88 1.03
CA TRP A 30 25.00 -13.30 -0.02
C TRP A 30 23.52 -13.15 0.36
N SER A 31 23.17 -13.38 1.64
CA SER A 31 21.82 -13.13 2.15
C SER A 31 21.43 -11.65 1.98
N ASN A 32 22.34 -10.75 2.35
CA ASN A 32 22.11 -9.31 2.26
C ASN A 32 22.06 -8.85 0.80
N VAL A 33 22.84 -9.46 -0.10
CA VAL A 33 22.71 -9.23 -1.55
C VAL A 33 21.31 -9.61 -2.02
N PHE A 34 20.82 -10.79 -1.67
CA PHE A 34 19.48 -11.24 -2.06
C PHE A 34 18.39 -10.28 -1.56
N VAL A 35 18.44 -9.88 -0.30
CA VAL A 35 17.46 -8.96 0.32
C VAL A 35 17.51 -7.58 -0.35
N THR A 36 18.70 -6.99 -0.51
CA THR A 36 18.86 -5.64 -1.08
C THR A 36 18.47 -5.57 -2.56
N VAL A 37 18.81 -6.60 -3.35
CA VAL A 37 18.36 -6.72 -4.75
C VAL A 37 16.85 -6.87 -4.81
N THR A 38 16.25 -7.71 -3.96
CA THR A 38 14.81 -7.91 -3.91
C THR A 38 14.09 -6.60 -3.54
N ALA A 39 14.57 -5.89 -2.53
CA ALA A 39 14.03 -4.58 -2.15
C ALA A 39 14.13 -3.54 -3.27
N LEU A 40 15.28 -3.47 -3.95
CA LEU A 40 15.46 -2.56 -5.08
C LEU A 40 14.49 -2.91 -6.22
N PHE A 41 14.38 -4.19 -6.57
CA PHE A 41 13.46 -4.65 -7.59
C PHE A 41 11.99 -4.30 -7.25
N LEU A 42 11.54 -4.61 -6.03
CA LEU A 42 10.17 -4.35 -5.59
C LEU A 42 9.84 -2.84 -5.56
N THR A 43 10.79 -1.97 -5.19
CA THR A 43 10.57 -0.52 -5.21
C THR A 43 10.54 0.06 -6.64
N ILE A 44 11.11 -0.62 -7.64
CA ILE A 44 11.06 -0.23 -9.05
C ILE A 44 9.72 -0.65 -9.70
N LEU A 45 9.13 -1.77 -9.27
CA LEU A 45 7.91 -2.33 -9.88
C LEU A 45 6.76 -1.32 -10.06
N PRO A 46 6.40 -0.46 -9.08
CA PRO A 46 5.32 0.50 -9.26
C PRO A 46 5.56 1.47 -10.43
N ALA A 47 6.81 1.90 -10.67
CA ALA A 47 7.16 2.78 -11.79
C ALA A 47 7.01 2.05 -13.13
N VAL A 48 7.43 0.79 -13.19
CA VAL A 48 7.29 -0.07 -14.38
C VAL A 48 5.81 -0.33 -14.69
N PHE A 49 5.01 -0.71 -13.69
CA PHE A 49 3.59 -0.96 -13.86
C PHE A 49 2.80 0.31 -14.21
N SER A 50 3.13 1.44 -13.58
CA SER A 50 2.54 2.74 -13.94
C SER A 50 2.71 3.04 -15.43
N LYS A 51 3.88 2.75 -15.99
CA LYS A 51 4.14 2.92 -17.43
C LYS A 51 3.44 1.85 -18.28
N ARG A 52 3.39 0.60 -17.84
CA ARG A 52 2.85 -0.52 -18.62
C ARG A 52 1.32 -0.46 -18.76
N PHE A 53 0.62 -0.04 -17.71
CA PHE A 53 -0.85 -0.01 -17.65
C PHE A 53 -1.46 1.39 -17.86
N ASP A 54 -0.65 2.40 -18.16
CA ASP A 54 -1.06 3.81 -18.29
C ASP A 54 -1.83 4.33 -17.04
N VAL A 55 -1.45 3.83 -15.86
CA VAL A 55 -1.98 4.26 -14.56
C VAL A 55 -0.97 5.18 -13.90
N ARG A 56 -1.40 6.37 -13.49
CA ARG A 56 -0.56 7.36 -12.80
C ARG A 56 -0.71 7.23 -11.28
N LEU A 57 0.39 6.96 -10.58
CA LEU A 57 0.39 6.85 -9.13
C LEU A 57 0.64 8.22 -8.47
N PRO A 58 -0.07 8.57 -7.39
CA PRO A 58 0.27 9.72 -6.55
C PRO A 58 1.69 9.60 -5.98
N PHE A 59 2.38 10.74 -5.85
CA PHE A 59 3.71 10.79 -5.24
C PHE A 59 3.73 10.18 -3.83
N SER A 60 2.69 10.43 -3.04
CA SER A 60 2.55 9.88 -1.67
C SER A 60 2.45 8.36 -1.66
N LEU A 61 1.73 7.76 -2.61
CA LEU A 61 1.60 6.30 -2.72
C LEU A 61 2.93 5.67 -3.16
N MET A 62 3.61 6.27 -4.15
CA MET A 62 4.92 5.81 -4.62
C MET A 62 5.98 5.85 -3.51
N ALA A 63 6.02 6.97 -2.76
CA ALA A 63 6.91 7.13 -1.62
C ALA A 63 6.56 6.15 -0.49
N GLY A 64 5.27 5.99 -0.18
CA GLY A 64 4.80 5.05 0.84
C GLY A 64 5.19 3.60 0.55
N ILE A 65 4.99 3.13 -0.69
CA ILE A 65 5.43 1.79 -1.11
C ILE A 65 6.95 1.66 -0.98
N SER A 66 7.70 2.69 -1.39
CA SER A 66 9.17 2.67 -1.31
C SER A 66 9.66 2.57 0.14
N VAL A 67 9.06 3.37 1.04
CA VAL A 67 9.38 3.37 2.47
C VAL A 67 9.00 2.05 3.11
N PHE A 68 7.82 1.50 2.78
CA PHE A 68 7.38 0.20 3.30
C PHE A 68 8.34 -0.91 2.91
N VAL A 69 8.66 -1.06 1.62
CA VAL A 69 9.60 -2.09 1.12
C VAL A 69 10.99 -1.91 1.71
N PHE A 70 11.46 -0.68 1.83
CA PHE A 70 12.74 -0.38 2.49
C PHE A 70 12.72 -0.75 3.98
N GLY A 71 11.61 -0.47 4.68
CA GLY A 71 11.42 -0.77 6.09
C GLY A 71 11.36 -2.27 6.38
N THR A 72 10.55 -3.02 5.64
CA THR A 72 10.39 -4.47 5.84
C THR A 72 11.64 -5.25 5.42
N LEU A 73 12.20 -4.98 4.25
CA LEU A 73 13.34 -5.78 3.78
C LEU A 73 14.68 -5.24 4.26
N PHE A 74 14.98 -3.97 4.01
CA PHE A 74 16.33 -3.48 4.28
C PHE A 74 16.55 -3.19 5.77
N LEU A 75 15.70 -2.39 6.40
CA LEU A 75 15.84 -2.11 7.82
C LEU A 75 15.50 -3.34 8.68
N GLY A 76 14.45 -4.07 8.30
CA GLY A 76 14.03 -5.31 8.96
C GLY A 76 15.10 -6.38 8.95
N GLU A 77 15.53 -6.84 7.77
CA GLU A 77 16.43 -8.00 7.65
C GLU A 77 17.91 -7.62 7.74
N VAL A 78 18.36 -6.57 7.05
CA VAL A 78 19.81 -6.23 7.01
C VAL A 78 20.26 -5.54 8.29
N PHE A 79 19.41 -4.70 8.89
CA PHE A 79 19.72 -3.98 10.13
C PHE A 79 19.09 -4.60 11.39
N ASP A 80 18.43 -5.74 11.23
CA ASP A 80 17.89 -6.56 12.32
C ASP A 80 16.78 -5.84 13.14
N PHE A 81 16.00 -4.96 12.50
CA PHE A 81 14.98 -4.18 13.21
C PHE A 81 13.86 -5.04 13.78
N TYR A 82 13.55 -6.17 13.15
CA TYR A 82 12.56 -7.13 13.65
C TYR A 82 12.91 -7.66 15.05
N ASN A 83 14.20 -7.85 15.36
CA ASN A 83 14.63 -8.32 16.67
C ASN A 83 14.96 -7.17 17.64
N ARG A 84 15.35 -6.00 17.10
CA ARG A 84 15.77 -4.84 17.91
C ARG A 84 14.62 -4.01 18.44
N PHE A 85 13.53 -3.92 17.69
CA PHE A 85 12.40 -3.06 18.02
C PHE A 85 11.11 -3.88 18.01
N TRP A 86 10.58 -4.16 19.20
CA TRP A 86 9.38 -4.99 19.39
C TRP A 86 8.13 -4.50 18.61
N TRP A 87 8.07 -3.21 18.28
CA TRP A 87 6.93 -2.59 17.57
C TRP A 87 7.11 -2.56 16.05
N TRP A 88 8.28 -2.95 15.54
CA TRP A 88 8.61 -2.77 14.12
C TRP A 88 7.67 -3.53 13.20
N ASP A 89 7.43 -4.79 13.52
CA ASP A 89 6.59 -5.68 12.72
C ASP A 89 5.14 -5.21 12.66
N VAL A 90 4.56 -5.02 13.85
CA VAL A 90 3.21 -4.50 14.04
C VAL A 90 3.00 -3.15 13.35
N ALA A 91 4.01 -2.28 13.34
CA ALA A 91 3.95 -1.00 12.64
C ALA A 91 3.96 -1.16 11.11
N LEU A 92 4.73 -2.12 10.58
CA LEU A 92 4.73 -2.45 9.16
C LEU A 92 3.38 -3.03 8.73
N HIS A 93 2.82 -3.98 9.49
CA HIS A 93 1.48 -4.52 9.29
C HIS A 93 0.42 -3.40 9.20
N GLY A 94 0.39 -2.52 10.20
CA GLY A 94 -0.54 -1.38 10.22
C GLY A 94 -0.37 -0.45 9.02
N MET A 95 0.87 -0.12 8.64
CA MET A 95 1.14 0.72 7.48
C MET A 95 0.65 0.06 6.18
N SER A 96 0.97 -1.22 5.97
CA SER A 96 0.51 -1.96 4.79
C SER A 96 -0.99 -2.09 4.75
N ALA A 97 -1.66 -2.38 5.88
CA ALA A 97 -3.10 -2.55 5.93
C ALA A 97 -3.86 -1.28 5.59
N VAL A 98 -3.39 -0.10 6.04
CA VAL A 98 -3.93 1.19 5.58
C VAL A 98 -3.79 1.33 4.06
N GLY A 99 -2.60 1.01 3.52
CA GLY A 99 -2.32 1.03 2.09
C GLY A 99 -3.23 0.10 1.29
N PHE A 100 -3.38 -1.15 1.71
CA PHE A 100 -4.26 -2.13 1.08
C PHE A 100 -5.73 -1.76 1.20
N GLY A 101 -6.15 -1.11 2.30
CA GLY A 101 -7.52 -0.57 2.43
C GLY A 101 -7.80 0.52 1.39
N VAL A 102 -6.84 1.43 1.17
CA VAL A 102 -6.93 2.48 0.13
C VAL A 102 -6.91 1.88 -1.27
N ILE A 103 -5.98 0.97 -1.56
CA ILE A 103 -5.86 0.30 -2.85
C ILE A 103 -7.11 -0.54 -3.16
N GLY A 104 -7.58 -1.31 -2.18
CA GLY A 104 -8.81 -2.10 -2.27
C GLY A 104 -10.01 -1.21 -2.55
N PHE A 105 -10.15 -0.09 -1.85
CA PHE A 105 -11.20 0.87 -2.12
C PHE A 105 -11.12 1.43 -3.56
N LEU A 106 -9.94 1.85 -4.02
CA LEU A 106 -9.75 2.38 -5.38
C LEU A 106 -10.09 1.32 -6.45
N PHE A 107 -9.68 0.07 -6.23
CA PHE A 107 -9.97 -1.03 -7.13
C PHE A 107 -11.48 -1.32 -7.22
N ILE A 108 -12.14 -1.50 -6.08
CA ILE A 108 -13.58 -1.76 -6.02
C ILE A 108 -14.37 -0.55 -6.57
N PHE A 109 -13.98 0.67 -6.19
CA PHE A 109 -14.59 1.88 -6.73
C PHE A 109 -14.46 1.96 -8.25
N TYR A 110 -13.31 1.60 -8.82
CA TYR A 110 -13.11 1.53 -10.27
C TYR A 110 -14.04 0.51 -10.94
N LEU A 111 -14.27 -0.66 -10.32
CA LEU A 111 -15.18 -1.68 -10.86
C LEU A 111 -16.64 -1.22 -10.89
N PHE A 112 -17.10 -0.50 -9.86
CA PHE A 112 -18.48 -0.02 -9.74
C PHE A 112 -18.70 1.40 -10.32
N ALA A 113 -17.64 2.07 -10.77
CA ALA A 113 -17.69 3.43 -11.28
C ALA A 113 -18.56 3.54 -12.55
N GLY A 114 -19.69 4.24 -12.42
CA GLY A 114 -20.61 4.51 -13.53
C GLY A 114 -21.59 3.39 -13.86
N ASP A 115 -21.75 2.42 -12.96
CA ASP A 115 -22.81 1.41 -13.04
C ASP A 115 -24.15 1.98 -12.51
N LYS A 116 -25.26 1.65 -13.17
CA LYS A 116 -26.64 1.94 -12.70
C LYS A 116 -26.92 1.29 -11.32
N TYR A 117 -26.21 0.21 -11.00
CA TYR A 117 -26.26 -0.54 -9.74
C TYR A 117 -25.07 -0.25 -8.80
N ALA A 118 -24.44 0.94 -8.89
CA ALA A 118 -23.33 1.32 -8.03
C ALA A 118 -23.64 1.02 -6.55
N ALA A 119 -22.80 0.18 -5.95
CA ALA A 119 -22.95 -0.20 -4.56
C ALA A 119 -22.92 1.04 -3.66
N PRO A 120 -23.72 1.08 -2.57
CA PRO A 120 -23.72 2.21 -1.66
C PRO A 120 -22.32 2.40 -1.04
N PRO A 121 -21.91 3.62 -0.68
CA PRO A 121 -20.54 3.90 -0.21
C PRO A 121 -20.08 3.03 0.97
N TRP A 122 -21.00 2.65 1.86
CA TRP A 122 -20.69 1.76 2.98
C TRP A 122 -20.31 0.37 2.49
N ALA A 123 -20.97 -0.17 1.46
CA ALA A 123 -20.69 -1.48 0.90
C ALA A 123 -19.33 -1.50 0.20
N LEU A 124 -18.99 -0.43 -0.54
CA LEU A 124 -17.66 -0.27 -1.14
C LEU A 124 -16.56 -0.30 -0.06
N ALA A 125 -16.76 0.41 1.05
CA ALA A 125 -15.82 0.41 2.17
C ALA A 125 -15.74 -0.96 2.86
N THR A 126 -16.87 -1.64 3.08
CA THR A 126 -16.86 -2.99 3.67
C THR A 126 -16.11 -3.98 2.80
N ILE A 127 -16.32 -3.97 1.48
CA ILE A 127 -15.60 -4.87 0.56
C ILE A 127 -14.10 -4.53 0.54
N ALA A 128 -13.73 -3.25 0.55
CA ALA A 128 -12.34 -2.82 0.63
C ALA A 128 -11.67 -3.25 1.93
N PHE A 129 -12.38 -3.17 3.06
CA PHE A 129 -11.92 -3.68 4.36
C PHE A 129 -11.67 -5.19 4.30
N CYS A 130 -12.63 -5.97 3.81
CA CYS A 130 -12.47 -7.43 3.67
C CYS A 130 -11.31 -7.77 2.73
N PHE A 131 -11.13 -7.02 1.64
CA PHE A 131 -10.01 -7.19 0.71
C PHE A 131 -8.66 -7.01 1.42
N ALA A 132 -8.50 -5.92 2.20
CA ALA A 132 -7.26 -5.63 2.91
C ALA A 132 -6.97 -6.65 4.01
N VAL A 133 -7.97 -7.02 4.83
CA VAL A 133 -7.83 -8.07 5.86
C VAL A 133 -7.49 -9.43 5.24
N THR A 134 -8.04 -9.74 4.06
CA THR A 134 -7.69 -10.99 3.35
C THR A 134 -6.21 -11.00 2.98
N ILE A 135 -5.64 -9.87 2.55
CA ILE A 135 -4.21 -9.79 2.24
C ILE A 135 -3.36 -9.99 3.50
N GLY A 136 -3.72 -9.35 4.61
CA GLY A 136 -3.04 -9.55 5.90
C GLY A 136 -3.07 -11.00 6.36
N ALA A 137 -4.25 -11.63 6.32
CA ALA A 137 -4.39 -13.05 6.65
C ALA A 137 -3.59 -13.98 5.71
N LEU A 138 -3.52 -13.66 4.42
CA LEU A 138 -2.68 -14.41 3.47
C LEU A 138 -1.18 -14.23 3.77
N TRP A 139 -0.78 -13.07 4.29
CA TRP A 139 0.59 -12.83 4.75
C TRP A 139 0.90 -13.71 5.96
N GLU A 140 0.06 -13.74 6.99
CA GLU A 140 0.24 -14.65 8.14
C GLU A 140 0.34 -16.13 7.76
N ILE A 141 -0.46 -16.56 6.78
CA ILE A 141 -0.38 -17.93 6.25
C ILE A 141 0.95 -18.15 5.54
N PHE A 142 1.46 -17.16 4.81
CA PHE A 142 2.78 -17.21 4.19
C PHE A 142 3.89 -17.29 5.24
N GLU A 143 3.81 -16.49 6.31
CA GLU A 143 4.79 -16.54 7.41
C GLU A 143 4.83 -17.92 8.06
N PHE A 144 3.67 -18.45 8.44
CA PHE A 144 3.56 -19.80 8.97
C PHE A 144 4.15 -20.84 8.00
N PHE A 145 3.82 -20.75 6.71
CA PHE A 145 4.33 -21.67 5.70
C PHE A 145 5.86 -21.62 5.61
N MET A 146 6.46 -20.44 5.67
CA MET A 146 7.91 -20.26 5.62
C MET A 146 8.59 -20.78 6.88
N ASP A 147 7.98 -20.59 8.04
CA ASP A 147 8.48 -21.14 9.31
C ASP A 147 8.46 -22.67 9.29
N GLN A 148 7.40 -23.28 8.74
CA GLN A 148 7.27 -24.74 8.68
C GLN A 148 8.16 -25.40 7.61
N THR A 149 8.39 -24.74 6.47
CA THR A 149 9.06 -25.37 5.32
C THR A 149 10.51 -24.93 5.13
N MET A 150 10.85 -23.72 5.54
CA MET A 150 12.19 -23.13 5.35
C MET A 150 12.94 -22.91 6.66
N GLY A 151 12.33 -23.22 7.81
CA GLY A 151 12.95 -23.06 9.12
C GLY A 151 13.24 -21.60 9.48
N LEU A 152 12.45 -20.68 8.92
CA LEU A 152 12.51 -19.27 9.28
C LEU A 152 11.83 -19.04 10.63
N ASN A 153 11.84 -17.78 11.08
CA ASN A 153 11.14 -17.32 12.28
C ASN A 153 10.45 -15.99 11.96
N MET A 154 9.46 -16.06 11.08
CA MET A 154 8.63 -14.95 10.64
C MET A 154 7.61 -14.60 11.72
N GLN A 155 6.85 -15.57 12.26
CA GLN A 155 5.81 -15.35 13.28
C GLN A 155 6.36 -15.10 14.70
N LYS A 156 7.58 -14.58 14.84
CA LYS A 156 8.34 -14.28 16.07
C LYS A 156 7.89 -14.99 17.35
N SER A 157 6.95 -14.39 18.07
CA SER A 157 6.46 -14.84 19.38
C SER A 157 5.33 -15.88 19.31
N GLY A 158 5.14 -16.46 18.13
CA GLY A 158 4.13 -17.43 17.78
C GLY A 158 2.74 -16.80 17.70
N LEU A 159 1.78 -17.43 18.37
CA LEU A 159 0.36 -17.02 18.33
C LEU A 159 0.14 -15.54 18.68
N VAL A 160 0.89 -15.00 19.65
CA VAL A 160 0.69 -13.62 20.11
C VAL A 160 1.06 -12.61 19.03
N ASP A 161 2.08 -12.91 18.24
CA ASP A 161 2.57 -12.12 17.12
C ASP A 161 1.47 -11.98 16.06
N THR A 162 1.08 -13.11 15.48
CA THR A 162 0.04 -13.21 14.46
C THR A 162 -1.28 -12.59 14.90
N MET A 163 -1.66 -12.73 16.18
CA MET A 163 -2.88 -12.10 16.66
C MET A 163 -2.77 -10.57 16.69
N TRP A 164 -1.62 -10.02 17.08
CA TRP A 164 -1.38 -8.57 17.03
C TRP A 164 -1.34 -8.04 15.60
N ASP A 165 -0.68 -8.77 14.70
CA ASP A 165 -0.60 -8.42 13.29
C ASP A 165 -1.98 -8.39 12.64
N LEU A 166 -2.80 -9.42 12.84
CA LEU A 166 -4.19 -9.44 12.35
C LEU A 166 -5.08 -8.35 12.97
N ILE A 167 -4.89 -8.03 14.25
CA ILE A 167 -5.64 -6.94 14.91
C ILE A 167 -5.28 -5.61 14.28
N VAL A 168 -3.98 -5.33 14.10
CA VAL A 168 -3.51 -4.07 13.53
C VAL A 168 -3.81 -4.00 12.04
N ASP A 169 -3.82 -5.13 11.34
CA ASP A 169 -4.32 -5.24 9.96
C ASP A 169 -5.79 -4.86 9.87
N CYS A 170 -6.64 -5.32 10.80
CA CYS A 170 -8.04 -4.91 10.85
C CYS A 170 -8.17 -3.39 11.10
N VAL A 171 -7.40 -2.83 12.04
CA VAL A 171 -7.45 -1.38 12.33
C VAL A 171 -6.98 -0.57 11.12
N GLY A 172 -5.86 -0.94 10.50
CA GLY A 172 -5.31 -0.28 9.33
C GLY A 172 -6.24 -0.38 8.13
N ALA A 173 -6.75 -1.57 7.83
CA ALA A 173 -7.73 -1.82 6.78
C ALA A 173 -8.98 -0.96 6.97
N PHE A 174 -9.47 -0.84 8.21
CA PHE A 174 -10.64 -0.01 8.52
C PHE A 174 -10.35 1.47 8.23
N ILE A 175 -9.21 2.00 8.67
CA ILE A 175 -8.80 3.39 8.39
C ILE A 175 -8.71 3.64 6.88
N GLY A 176 -8.07 2.75 6.12
CA GLY A 176 -7.94 2.87 4.67
C GLY A 176 -9.31 2.85 3.97
N ALA A 177 -10.15 1.88 4.31
CA ALA A 177 -11.46 1.69 3.71
C ALA A 177 -12.46 2.81 4.06
N ILE A 178 -12.53 3.22 5.33
CA ILE A 178 -13.45 4.27 5.78
C ILE A 178 -13.07 5.65 5.20
N SER A 179 -11.79 5.88 4.92
CA SER A 179 -11.33 7.08 4.22
C SER A 179 -11.93 7.19 2.82
N GLY A 180 -12.11 6.05 2.13
CA GLY A 180 -12.83 5.99 0.85
C GLY A 180 -14.33 6.32 0.98
N PHE A 181 -14.99 5.83 2.02
CA PHE A 181 -16.38 6.21 2.34
C PHE A 181 -16.53 7.71 2.53
N PHE A 182 -15.64 8.32 3.32
CA PHE A 182 -15.67 9.75 3.59
C PHE A 182 -15.28 10.59 2.37
N TRP A 183 -14.33 10.12 1.57
CA TRP A 183 -13.97 10.74 0.30
C TRP A 183 -15.17 10.82 -0.64
N ILE A 184 -15.95 9.73 -0.78
CA ILE A 184 -17.21 9.77 -1.54
C ILE A 184 -18.15 10.83 -0.96
N LYS A 185 -18.30 10.90 0.37
CA LYS A 185 -19.07 11.93 1.11
C LYS A 185 -18.53 13.35 1.03
N GLY A 186 -17.48 13.62 0.23
CA GLY A 186 -16.90 14.94 0.05
C GLY A 186 -16.08 15.41 1.26
N ARG A 187 -15.68 14.49 2.14
CA ARG A 187 -14.86 14.78 3.33
C ARG A 187 -13.45 14.23 3.11
N GLN A 188 -12.45 15.05 3.42
CA GLN A 188 -11.04 14.66 3.36
C GLN A 188 -10.58 14.24 4.76
N MET A 189 -10.61 12.94 5.07
CA MET A 189 -10.15 12.39 6.34
C MET A 189 -9.20 11.22 6.10
N GLY A 190 -8.16 11.10 6.94
CA GLY A 190 -7.14 10.05 6.79
C GLY A 190 -6.46 10.09 5.40
N PRO A 191 -6.16 8.94 4.80
CA PRO A 191 -5.57 8.87 3.45
C PRO A 191 -6.51 9.29 2.29
N ALA A 192 -7.67 9.91 2.54
CA ALA A 192 -8.59 10.38 1.48
C ALA A 192 -7.91 11.31 0.45
N ALA A 193 -6.89 12.08 0.84
CA ALA A 193 -6.13 12.91 -0.09
C ALA A 193 -5.38 12.07 -1.14
N MET A 194 -4.89 10.88 -0.79
CA MET A 194 -4.24 9.96 -1.71
C MET A 194 -5.25 9.41 -2.74
N ILE A 195 -6.47 9.06 -2.28
CA ILE A 195 -7.58 8.63 -3.14
C ILE A 195 -7.93 9.73 -4.14
N ASP A 196 -8.11 10.96 -3.66
CA ASP A 196 -8.44 12.12 -4.49
C ASP A 196 -7.38 12.38 -5.57
N GLN A 197 -6.10 12.38 -5.19
CA GLN A 197 -4.99 12.54 -6.12
C GLN A 197 -4.97 11.42 -7.17
N PHE A 198 -5.15 10.17 -6.75
CA PHE A 198 -5.17 9.03 -7.68
C PHE A 198 -6.30 9.19 -8.71
N VAL A 199 -7.52 9.50 -8.27
CA VAL A 199 -8.67 9.66 -9.16
C VAL A 199 -8.47 10.84 -10.11
N LYS A 200 -7.90 11.96 -9.65
CA LYS A 200 -7.57 13.12 -10.48
C LYS A 200 -6.53 12.80 -11.56
N LEU A 201 -5.46 12.10 -11.19
CA LEU A 201 -4.40 11.69 -12.11
C LEU A 201 -4.90 10.71 -13.18
N ASN A 202 -5.90 9.90 -12.85
CA ASN A 202 -6.43 8.84 -13.71
C ASN A 202 -7.85 9.13 -14.22
N ARG A 203 -8.24 10.42 -14.32
CA ARG A 203 -9.62 10.85 -14.64
C ARG A 203 -10.24 10.17 -15.88
N ASN A 204 -9.43 9.78 -16.86
CA ASN A 204 -9.89 9.15 -18.09
C ASN A 204 -10.42 7.74 -17.82
N ALA A 205 -9.79 7.00 -16.91
CA ALA A 205 -10.25 5.69 -16.45
C ALA A 205 -11.55 5.82 -15.65
N PHE A 206 -11.71 6.92 -14.90
CA PHE A 206 -12.91 7.21 -14.10
C PHE A 206 -13.99 8.03 -14.85
N ARG A 207 -13.90 8.19 -16.17
CA ARG A 207 -14.76 9.13 -16.94
C ARG A 207 -16.26 8.79 -16.86
N LYS A 208 -16.62 7.52 -16.65
CA LYS A 208 -18.02 7.08 -16.44
C LYS A 208 -18.68 7.68 -15.18
N VAL A 209 -17.88 8.12 -14.20
CA VAL A 209 -18.36 8.73 -12.95
C VAL A 209 -18.96 10.13 -13.19
N LYS A 210 -18.43 10.88 -14.17
CA LYS A 210 -18.77 12.30 -14.37
C LYS A 210 -20.18 12.54 -14.93
N HIS A 211 -20.78 11.56 -15.61
CA HIS A 211 -22.10 11.69 -16.20
C HIS A 211 -23.27 11.39 -15.24
N GLN A 212 -23.01 10.76 -14.08
CA GLN A 212 -24.02 10.44 -13.06
C GLN A 212 -23.83 11.21 -11.75
N ALA A 213 -22.61 11.65 -11.42
CA ALA A 213 -22.38 12.50 -10.24
C ALA A 213 -23.15 13.84 -10.32
N SER A 214 -23.45 14.34 -11.53
CA SER A 214 -24.29 15.52 -11.74
C SER A 214 -25.79 15.28 -11.51
N SER A 215 -26.25 14.02 -11.39
CA SER A 215 -27.68 13.69 -11.24
C SER A 215 -28.03 12.91 -9.96
N ARG A 216 -27.06 12.38 -9.21
CA ARG A 216 -27.30 11.61 -7.97
C ARG A 216 -26.45 11.99 -6.76
N TRP A 217 -25.50 12.92 -6.89
CA TRP A 217 -24.64 13.33 -5.78
C TRP A 217 -24.90 14.80 -5.42
N PRO A 218 -25.13 15.17 -4.15
CA PRO A 218 -25.36 16.57 -3.81
C PRO A 218 -24.14 17.39 -4.28
N PRO A 219 -24.35 18.54 -4.94
CA PRO A 219 -23.27 19.41 -5.37
C PRO A 219 -22.60 20.01 -4.13
N GLY A 220 -21.64 19.26 -3.57
CA GLY A 220 -20.77 19.72 -2.50
C GLY A 220 -19.77 20.71 -3.07
N THR A 221 -20.09 21.99 -2.91
CA THR A 221 -19.18 23.14 -2.99
C THR A 221 -18.39 23.25 -4.29
N ARG A 222 -19.06 23.72 -5.35
CA ARG A 222 -18.39 24.71 -6.21
C ARG A 222 -18.05 25.88 -5.30
N GLY A 223 -16.78 26.25 -5.22
CA GLY A 223 -16.35 27.49 -4.59
C GLY A 223 -17.24 28.61 -5.12
N ARG A 224 -17.84 29.34 -4.19
CA ARG A 224 -18.27 30.70 -4.47
C ARG A 224 -17.00 31.55 -4.46
N ASP A 225 -16.94 32.39 -5.47
CA ASP A 225 -16.03 33.52 -5.68
C ASP A 225 -14.65 33.17 -6.29
#